data_AF-A0A6L5EH26-F1
#
_entry.id   AF-A0A6L5EH26-F1
#
_cell.length_a   1.000
_cell.length_b   1.000
_cell.length_c   1.000
_cell.angle_alpha   90.00
_cell.angle_beta   90.00
_cell.angle_gamma   90.00
#
_symmetry.space_group_name_H-M   'P 1'
#
loop_
_entity.id
_entity.type
_entity.pdbx_description
1 polymer ?
#
loop_
_entity_poly.entity_id
_entity_poly.type
_entity_poly.pdbx_seq_one_letter_code
_entity_poly.pdbx_strand_id
1 'polypeptide(L)'
;KAMRVHEHYGEALAVDANGKLLSRYENGIWKVITPSDFARDVAGLFQRLRAPFSSGRIASVVETLKLIIPQQEAPARRLIGFRNGVLDTRSGIFSPHSKSHWLRTLCDVDFTPPVEGETLKTHAPNFW
;
A
#
# COMPACT_ATOMS: atom_id res chain seq x y z
N LYS A 1 2.54 20.65 11.61
CA LYS A 1 2.30 20.64 10.14
C LYS A 1 2.43 19.23 9.57
N ALA A 2 3.49 18.48 9.88
CA ALA A 2 3.62 17.06 9.51
C ALA A 2 2.42 16.20 9.96
N MET A 3 1.90 16.40 11.18
CA MET A 3 0.69 15.70 11.65
C MET A 3 -0.53 15.88 10.74
N ARG A 4 -0.77 17.09 10.19
CA ARG A 4 -1.88 17.31 9.24
C ARG A 4 -1.67 16.60 7.92
N VAL A 5 -0.41 16.42 7.50
CA VAL A 5 -0.07 15.63 6.32
C VAL A 5 -0.30 14.14 6.63
N HIS A 6 0.12 13.68 7.79
CA HIS A 6 -0.13 12.31 8.26
C HIS A 6 -1.64 11.98 8.33
N GLU A 7 -2.43 12.85 8.95
CA GLU A 7 -3.90 12.77 9.01
C GLU A 7 -4.54 12.77 7.61
N HIS A 8 -4.06 13.62 6.71
CA HIS A 8 -4.56 13.68 5.33
C HIS A 8 -4.41 12.35 4.60
N TYR A 9 -3.33 11.62 4.85
CA TYR A 9 -3.10 10.29 4.28
C TYR A 9 -3.67 9.15 5.12
N GLY A 10 -4.35 9.42 6.25
CA GLY A 10 -5.06 8.42 7.05
C GLY A 10 -4.21 7.20 7.40
N GLU A 11 -2.99 7.42 7.90
CA GLU A 11 -2.02 6.34 8.22
C GLU A 11 -1.67 5.44 7.02
N ALA A 12 -1.88 5.90 5.78
CA ALA A 12 -1.51 5.16 4.58
C ALA A 12 -0.06 5.40 4.17
N LEU A 13 0.81 5.87 5.07
CA LEU A 13 2.23 6.12 4.78
C LEU A 13 3.12 5.27 5.66
N ALA A 14 4.21 4.78 5.09
CA ALA A 14 5.23 4.05 5.82
C ALA A 14 6.61 4.30 5.20
N VAL A 15 7.65 4.22 6.02
CA VAL A 15 9.05 4.26 5.55
C VAL A 15 9.61 2.86 5.38
N ASP A 16 10.56 2.70 4.45
CA ASP A 16 11.32 1.45 4.37
C ASP A 16 12.19 1.23 5.61
N ALA A 17 12.81 0.06 5.69
CA ALA A 17 13.62 -0.31 6.85
C ALA A 17 14.80 0.63 7.15
N ASN A 18 15.24 1.41 6.16
CA ASN A 18 16.32 2.39 6.32
C ASN A 18 15.82 3.82 6.56
N GLY A 19 14.50 4.04 6.63
CA GLY A 19 13.92 5.38 6.80
C GLY A 19 14.03 6.31 5.59
N LYS A 20 14.40 5.79 4.41
CA LYS A 20 14.73 6.59 3.21
C LYS A 20 13.55 6.70 2.25
N LEU A 21 12.96 5.56 1.90
CA LEU A 21 11.91 5.47 0.90
C LEU A 21 10.55 5.56 1.57
N LEU A 22 9.68 6.37 0.99
CA LEU A 22 8.29 6.47 1.40
C LEU A 22 7.45 5.53 0.54
N SER A 23 6.55 4.79 1.17
CA SER A 23 5.47 4.10 0.47
C SER A 23 4.13 4.62 0.92
N ARG A 24 3.16 4.57 0.00
CA ARG A 24 1.74 4.78 0.29
C ARG A 24 0.95 3.51 0.07
N TYR A 25 0.00 3.27 0.95
CA TYR A 25 -0.96 2.20 0.80
C TYR A 25 -2.09 2.64 -0.11
N GLU A 26 -2.28 1.93 -1.22
CA GLU A 26 -3.34 2.17 -2.19
C GLU A 26 -3.80 0.86 -2.80
N ASN A 27 -5.11 0.71 -3.01
CA ASN A 27 -5.70 -0.42 -3.73
C ASN A 27 -5.17 -1.78 -3.23
N GLY A 28 -5.10 -1.95 -1.91
CA GLY A 28 -4.71 -3.20 -1.27
C GLY A 28 -3.21 -3.42 -1.08
N ILE A 29 -2.35 -2.56 -1.63
CA ILE A 29 -0.89 -2.75 -1.62
C ILE A 29 -0.10 -1.50 -1.23
N TRP A 30 1.11 -1.69 -0.73
CA TRP A 30 2.09 -0.65 -0.48
C TRP A 30 2.95 -0.39 -1.72
N LYS A 31 2.89 0.85 -2.24
CA LYS A 31 3.68 1.32 -3.38
C LYS A 31 4.69 2.35 -2.96
N VAL A 32 5.94 2.19 -3.38
CA VAL A 32 6.97 3.21 -3.19
C VAL A 32 6.58 4.46 -3.98
N ILE A 33 6.62 5.62 -3.34
CA ILE A 33 6.43 6.92 -4.00
C ILE A 33 7.78 7.60 -4.12
N THR A 34 8.04 8.22 -5.27
CA THR A 34 9.25 9.01 -5.45
C THR A 34 9.22 10.27 -4.58
N PRO A 35 10.37 10.79 -4.11
CA PRO A 35 10.40 12.03 -3.34
C PRO A 35 9.74 13.21 -4.07
N SER A 36 9.90 13.28 -5.39
CA SER A 36 9.32 14.33 -6.23
C SER A 36 7.80 14.24 -6.32
N ASP A 37 7.24 13.04 -6.51
CA ASP A 37 5.78 12.86 -6.56
C ASP A 37 5.15 13.16 -5.21
N PHE A 38 5.76 12.69 -4.13
CA PHE A 38 5.26 13.00 -2.79
C PHE A 38 5.35 14.50 -2.48
N ALA A 39 6.43 15.18 -2.87
CA ALA A 39 6.55 16.62 -2.71
C ALA A 39 5.46 17.40 -3.48
N ARG A 40 5.09 16.95 -4.68
CA ARG A 40 3.97 17.52 -5.46
C ARG A 40 2.64 17.31 -4.75
N ASP A 41 2.38 16.12 -4.21
CA ASP A 41 1.14 15.84 -3.48
C ASP A 41 1.02 16.72 -2.23
N VAL A 42 2.13 16.88 -1.48
CA VAL A 42 2.20 17.78 -0.32
C VAL A 42 1.96 19.24 -0.75
N ALA A 43 2.58 19.70 -1.84
CA ALA A 43 2.34 21.04 -2.37
C ALA A 43 0.85 21.26 -2.71
N GLY A 44 0.21 20.28 -3.37
CA GLY A 44 -1.22 20.30 -3.68
C GLY A 44 -2.09 20.38 -2.42
N LEU A 45 -1.71 19.72 -1.33
CA LEU A 45 -2.38 19.86 -0.04
C LEU A 45 -2.25 21.29 0.52
N PHE A 46 -1.05 21.88 0.49
CA PHE A 46 -0.85 23.27 0.92
C PHE A 46 -1.72 24.24 0.08
N GLN A 47 -1.81 24.04 -1.24
CA GLN A 47 -2.67 24.83 -2.12
C GLN A 47 -4.15 24.73 -1.74
N ARG A 48 -4.67 23.50 -1.53
CA ARG A 48 -6.06 23.28 -1.11
C ARG A 48 -6.37 23.95 0.23
N LEU A 49 -5.41 23.93 1.15
CA LEU A 49 -5.51 24.58 2.47
C LEU A 49 -5.25 26.10 2.42
N ARG A 50 -5.01 26.67 1.23
CA ARG A 50 -4.61 28.08 1.03
C ARG A 50 -3.43 28.50 1.90
N ALA A 51 -2.53 27.55 2.18
CA ALA A 51 -1.38 27.75 3.04
C ALA A 51 -0.13 28.01 2.19
N PRO A 52 0.71 29.01 2.53
CA PRO A 52 1.93 29.28 1.79
C PRO A 52 2.93 28.13 1.95
N PHE A 53 3.66 27.82 0.88
CA PHE A 53 4.69 26.78 0.86
C PHE A 53 5.89 27.19 0.03
N SER A 54 7.01 26.52 0.27
CA SER A 54 8.24 26.59 -0.51
C SER A 54 8.84 25.19 -0.59
N SER A 55 9.78 24.99 -1.51
CA SER A 55 10.52 23.72 -1.64
C SER A 55 11.15 23.30 -0.30
N GLY A 56 11.86 24.21 0.38
CA GLY A 56 12.48 23.94 1.68
C GLY A 56 11.47 23.60 2.79
N ARG A 57 10.30 24.26 2.79
CA ARG A 57 9.23 23.94 3.75
C ARG A 57 8.63 22.56 3.51
N ILE A 58 8.44 22.19 2.24
CA ILE A 58 7.95 20.86 1.88
C ILE A 58 8.97 19.80 2.30
N ALA A 59 10.25 19.98 1.95
CA ALA A 59 11.31 19.05 2.34
C ALA A 59 11.36 18.83 3.86
N SER A 60 11.34 19.92 4.64
CA SER A 60 11.31 19.82 6.11
C SER A 60 10.07 19.07 6.63
N VAL A 61 8.90 19.26 6.02
CA VAL A 61 7.68 18.52 6.39
C VAL A 61 7.81 17.03 6.07
N VAL A 62 8.37 16.68 4.91
CA VAL A 62 8.59 15.28 4.49
C VAL A 62 9.57 14.60 5.44
N GLU A 63 10.70 15.22 5.75
CA GLU A 63 11.67 14.65 6.69
C GLU A 63 11.10 14.51 8.10
N THR A 64 10.34 15.50 8.58
CA THR A 64 9.62 15.39 9.85
C THR A 64 8.60 14.25 9.84
N LEU A 65 7.90 14.06 8.71
CA LEU A 65 6.89 13.02 8.56
C LEU A 65 7.51 11.62 8.65
N LYS A 66 8.68 11.40 8.04
CA LYS A 66 9.41 10.12 8.11
C LYS A 66 9.74 9.67 9.53
N LEU A 67 9.88 10.61 10.47
CA LEU A 67 10.17 10.31 11.87
C LEU A 67 8.95 9.79 12.66
N ILE A 68 7.73 10.06 12.18
CA ILE A 68 6.49 9.76 12.91
C ILE A 68 5.63 8.67 12.26
N ILE A 69 5.87 8.36 10.98
CA ILE A 69 5.14 7.30 10.27
C ILE A 69 5.76 5.93 10.55
N PRO A 70 4.96 4.85 10.54
CA PRO A 70 5.45 3.51 10.82
C PRO A 70 6.52 3.07 9.81
N GLN A 71 7.40 2.20 10.28
CA GLN A 71 8.33 1.48 9.43
C GLN A 71 7.62 0.27 8.82
N GLN A 72 7.92 -0.02 7.56
CA GLN A 72 7.44 -1.20 6.86
C GLN A 72 7.99 -2.47 7.52
N GLU A 73 7.11 -3.46 7.67
CA GLU A 73 7.50 -4.80 8.07
C GLU A 73 7.59 -5.75 6.86
N ALA A 74 8.04 -6.98 7.12
CA ALA A 74 8.10 -8.00 6.10
C ALA A 74 6.68 -8.37 5.60
N PRO A 75 6.47 -8.46 4.28
CA PRO A 75 5.20 -8.96 3.74
C PRO A 75 4.90 -10.36 4.29
N ALA A 76 3.65 -10.59 4.68
CA ALA A 76 3.23 -11.90 5.14
C ALA A 76 3.26 -12.92 3.99
N ARG A 77 4.30 -13.77 3.96
CA ARG A 77 4.58 -14.70 2.85
C ARG A 77 3.46 -15.70 2.51
N ARG A 78 2.58 -15.97 3.47
CA ARG A 78 1.42 -16.88 3.28
C ARG A 78 0.24 -16.21 2.57
N LEU A 79 0.28 -14.89 2.38
CA LEU A 79 -0.82 -14.13 1.83
C LEU A 79 -0.61 -13.93 0.34
N ILE A 80 -1.64 -14.21 -0.44
CA ILE A 80 -1.71 -13.88 -1.87
C ILE A 80 -2.75 -12.78 -2.05
N GLY A 81 -2.31 -11.62 -2.51
CA GLY A 81 -3.21 -10.52 -2.85
C GLY A 81 -3.86 -10.74 -4.21
N PHE A 82 -5.15 -10.45 -4.30
CA PHE A 82 -5.95 -10.39 -5.52
C PHE A 82 -6.56 -8.99 -5.65
N ARG A 83 -7.17 -8.66 -6.79
CA ARG A 83 -7.84 -7.35 -6.96
C ARG A 83 -8.97 -7.13 -5.94
N ASN A 84 -9.64 -8.20 -5.51
CA ASN A 84 -10.81 -8.16 -4.62
C ASN A 84 -10.54 -8.60 -3.16
N GLY A 85 -9.28 -8.85 -2.77
CA GLY A 85 -8.95 -9.23 -1.39
C GLY A 85 -7.65 -10.02 -1.27
N VAL A 86 -7.53 -10.79 -0.19
CA VAL A 86 -6.32 -11.54 0.16
C VAL A 86 -6.69 -12.95 0.59
N LEU A 87 -6.05 -13.95 -0.02
CA LEU A 87 -6.12 -15.35 0.38
C LEU A 87 -4.99 -15.68 1.36
N ASP A 88 -5.32 -16.25 2.51
CA ASP A 88 -4.34 -16.91 3.38
C ASP A 88 -4.18 -18.36 2.95
N THR A 89 -3.01 -18.73 2.40
CA THR A 89 -2.76 -20.07 1.87
C THR A 89 -2.65 -21.14 2.94
N ARG A 90 -2.52 -20.77 4.22
CA ARG A 90 -2.47 -21.72 5.33
C ARG A 90 -3.86 -22.13 5.80
N SER A 91 -4.79 -21.17 5.90
CA SER A 91 -6.15 -21.43 6.36
C SER A 91 -7.16 -21.63 5.23
N GLY A 92 -6.82 -21.20 4.01
CA GLY A 92 -7.74 -21.15 2.87
C GLY A 92 -8.76 -20.01 2.95
N ILE A 93 -8.63 -19.09 3.92
CA ILE A 93 -9.61 -18.01 4.12
C ILE A 93 -9.29 -16.84 3.20
N PHE A 94 -10.33 -16.36 2.50
CA PHE A 94 -10.29 -15.12 1.75
C PHE A 94 -10.85 -13.96 2.58
N SER A 95 -10.15 -12.83 2.60
CA SER A 95 -10.47 -11.67 3.45
C SER A 95 -10.21 -10.35 2.72
N PRO A 96 -10.78 -9.22 3.19
CA PRO A 96 -10.46 -7.90 2.66
C PRO A 96 -8.96 -7.57 2.77
N HIS A 97 -8.48 -6.63 1.96
CA HIS A 97 -7.11 -6.14 2.12
C HIS A 97 -6.91 -5.44 3.47
N SER A 98 -5.68 -5.53 3.97
CA SER A 98 -5.25 -4.78 5.15
C SER A 98 -3.85 -4.22 4.94
N LYS A 99 -3.63 -3.00 5.45
CA LYS A 99 -2.32 -2.35 5.52
C LYS A 99 -1.30 -3.19 6.31
N SER A 100 -1.77 -3.87 7.37
CA SER A 100 -0.94 -4.70 8.24
C SER A 100 -0.39 -5.96 7.56
N HIS A 101 -0.89 -6.31 6.38
CA HIS A 101 -0.39 -7.45 5.60
C HIS A 101 0.91 -7.12 4.85
N TRP A 102 1.24 -5.83 4.71
CA TRP A 102 2.44 -5.34 4.03
C TRP A 102 2.63 -5.89 2.60
N LEU A 103 1.53 -6.23 1.92
CA LEU A 103 1.57 -6.69 0.54
C LEU A 103 2.04 -5.57 -0.38
N ARG A 104 2.94 -5.90 -1.31
CA ARG A 104 3.52 -4.97 -2.28
C ARG A 104 3.05 -5.22 -3.71
N THR A 105 2.47 -6.39 -3.93
CA THR A 105 1.96 -6.85 -5.21
C THR A 105 0.66 -7.61 -4.97
N LEU A 106 -0.16 -7.67 -6.01
CA LEU A 106 -1.34 -8.51 -6.10
C LEU A 106 -1.35 -9.19 -7.46
N CYS A 107 -2.04 -10.32 -7.56
CA CYS A 107 -2.43 -10.93 -8.82
C CYS A 107 -3.50 -10.05 -9.46
N ASP A 108 -3.34 -9.72 -10.75
CA ASP A 108 -4.26 -8.84 -11.49
C ASP A 108 -5.54 -9.56 -11.95
N VAL A 109 -6.10 -10.38 -11.06
CA VAL A 109 -7.32 -11.17 -11.25
C VAL A 109 -8.13 -11.15 -9.96
N ASP A 110 -9.43 -11.45 -10.06
CA ASP A 110 -10.27 -11.62 -8.87
C ASP A 110 -10.13 -13.05 -8.36
N PHE A 111 -10.10 -13.21 -7.04
CA PHE A 111 -10.28 -14.51 -6.42
C PHE A 111 -11.75 -14.92 -6.56
N THR A 112 -11.96 -16.13 -7.08
CA THR A 112 -13.26 -16.80 -7.10
C THR A 112 -13.14 -18.08 -6.27
N PRO A 113 -14.10 -18.37 -5.37
CA PRO A 113 -14.13 -19.67 -4.71
C PRO A 113 -14.34 -20.78 -5.74
N PRO A 114 -13.93 -22.03 -5.44
CA PRO A 114 -14.15 -23.16 -6.33
C PRO A 114 -15.64 -23.34 -6.63
N VAL A 115 -15.96 -23.62 -7.90
CA VAL A 115 -17.31 -23.99 -8.32
C VAL A 115 -17.53 -25.48 -8.07
N GLU A 116 -18.77 -25.88 -7.79
CA GLU A 116 -19.11 -27.31 -7.66
C GLU A 116 -18.75 -28.07 -8.94
N GLY A 117 -17.98 -29.17 -8.80
CA GLY A 117 -17.50 -29.95 -9.94
C GLY A 117 -16.28 -29.38 -10.66
N GLU A 118 -15.69 -28.29 -10.17
CA GLU A 118 -14.44 -27.75 -10.71
C GLU A 118 -13.28 -28.74 -10.48
N THR A 119 -12.61 -29.13 -11.57
CA THR A 119 -11.43 -30.00 -11.52
C THR A 119 -10.36 -29.50 -12.48
N LEU A 120 -9.09 -29.73 -12.16
CA LEU A 120 -7.96 -29.39 -13.04
C LEU A 120 -8.12 -30.00 -14.44
N LYS A 121 -8.60 -31.25 -14.51
CA LYS A 121 -8.75 -31.99 -15.77
C LYS A 121 -9.72 -31.31 -16.76
N THR A 122 -10.79 -30.70 -16.25
CA THR A 122 -11.85 -30.12 -17.08
C THR A 122 -11.80 -28.59 -17.16
N HIS A 123 -11.20 -27.92 -16.18
CA HIS A 123 -11.22 -26.46 -16.05
C HIS A 123 -9.83 -25.81 -16.13
N ALA A 124 -8.75 -26.60 -16.14
CA ALA A 124 -7.38 -26.11 -16.32
C ALA A 124 -6.61 -27.00 -17.32
N PRO A 125 -7.00 -27.03 -18.61
CA PRO A 125 -6.50 -27.98 -19.60
C PRO A 125 -5.02 -27.82 -19.94
N ASN A 126 -4.34 -26.80 -19.42
CA ASN A 126 -2.90 -26.53 -19.62
C ASN A 126 -2.11 -26.55 -18.30
N PHE A 127 -2.65 -27.12 -17.23
CA PHE A 127 -2.01 -27.15 -15.90
C PHE A 127 -0.90 -28.22 -15.76
N TRP A 128 -0.50 -28.88 -16.85
CA TRP A 128 0.41 -30.02 -16.86
C TRP A 128 1.80 -29.67 -17.39
#